data_AF-A0A532E2C0-F1
#
_entry.id   AF-A0A532E2C0-F1
#
_cell.length_a   1.000
_cell.length_b   1.000
_cell.length_c   1.000
_cell.angle_alpha   90.00
_cell.angle_beta   90.00
_cell.angle_gamma   90.00
#
_symmetry.space_group_name_H-M   'P 1'
#
loop_
_entity.id
_entity.type
_entity.pdbx_description
1 polymer ?
#
loop_
_entity_poly.entity_id
_entity_poly.type
_entity_poly.pdbx_seq_one_letter_code
_entity_poly.pdbx_strand_id
1 'polypeptide(L)'
;METSSGGVAFALSHATLEGKITISVLLFFSLVSWTVIINKFRQLSKAKKRNGLFLGYYSKSKGPLVVFGKGPIKQLQGSPMYDVYYGGCEELKVQQEKYEGEKIPHHGMSAVRIALERVLGEAAVSLESGMIVLATAISGGPFIGLLGTVWGVMDTFAGIGKAQ
;
A
#
# COMPACT_ATOMS: atom_id res chain seq x y z
N MET A 1 -4.41 -26.25 -31.91
CA MET A 1 -4.21 -25.15 -30.94
C MET A 1 -3.95 -23.79 -31.62
N GLU A 2 -4.09 -23.68 -32.95
CA GLU A 2 -3.75 -22.47 -33.74
C GLU A 2 -4.96 -21.58 -34.09
N THR A 3 -6.20 -22.01 -33.83
CA THR A 3 -7.42 -21.24 -34.16
C THR A 3 -7.75 -20.10 -33.18
N SER A 4 -7.20 -20.13 -31.96
CA SER A 4 -7.45 -19.10 -30.92
C SER A 4 -6.76 -17.77 -31.22
N SER A 5 -5.53 -17.84 -31.77
CA SER A 5 -4.77 -16.63 -32.15
C SER A 5 -5.50 -15.80 -33.21
N GLY A 6 -6.14 -16.49 -34.17
CA GLY A 6 -6.94 -15.86 -35.22
C GLY A 6 -8.19 -15.17 -34.69
N GLY A 7 -8.90 -15.76 -33.72
CA GLY A 7 -10.14 -15.19 -33.19
C GLY A 7 -9.94 -13.89 -32.41
N VAL A 8 -8.92 -13.82 -31.55
CA VAL A 8 -8.61 -12.61 -30.77
C VAL A 8 -8.04 -11.52 -31.67
N ALA A 9 -7.15 -11.88 -32.60
CA ALA A 9 -6.59 -10.93 -33.56
C ALA A 9 -7.68 -10.37 -34.50
N PHE A 10 -8.62 -11.20 -34.94
CA PHE A 10 -9.78 -10.80 -35.74
C PHE A 10 -10.71 -9.86 -34.96
N ALA A 11 -11.01 -10.17 -33.69
CA ALA A 11 -11.82 -9.31 -32.84
C ALA A 11 -11.16 -7.93 -32.62
N LEU A 12 -9.83 -7.90 -32.42
CA LEU A 12 -9.08 -6.66 -32.28
C LEU A 12 -8.97 -5.87 -33.59
N SER A 13 -8.82 -6.53 -34.74
CA SER A 13 -8.73 -5.84 -36.03
C SER A 13 -10.06 -5.18 -36.39
N HIS A 14 -11.17 -5.88 -36.17
CA HIS A 14 -12.54 -5.42 -36.45
C HIS A 14 -13.19 -4.59 -35.33
N ALA A 15 -12.51 -4.41 -34.18
CA ALA A 15 -13.00 -3.52 -33.14
C ALA A 15 -13.04 -2.06 -33.62
N THR A 16 -14.09 -1.36 -33.19
CA THR A 16 -14.26 0.09 -33.38
C THR A 16 -13.12 0.86 -32.73
N LEU A 17 -12.87 2.09 -33.19
CA LEU A 17 -11.82 2.95 -32.64
C LEU A 17 -12.00 3.12 -31.12
N GLU A 18 -13.22 3.35 -30.67
CA GLU A 18 -13.57 3.49 -29.25
C GLU A 18 -13.31 2.22 -28.44
N GLY A 19 -13.59 1.04 -29.01
CA GLY A 19 -13.29 -0.25 -28.39
C GLY A 19 -11.78 -0.46 -28.21
N LYS A 20 -10.98 -0.11 -29.23
CA LYS A 20 -9.52 -0.17 -29.17
C LYS A 20 -8.97 0.75 -28.08
N ILE A 21 -9.46 1.99 -27.99
CA ILE A 21 -9.08 2.94 -26.92
C ILE A 21 -9.40 2.37 -25.55
N THR A 22 -10.61 1.84 -25.35
CA THR A 22 -11.05 1.26 -24.09
C THR A 22 -10.12 0.12 -23.64
N ILE A 23 -9.83 -0.82 -24.54
CA ILE A 23 -8.95 -1.96 -24.27
C ILE A 23 -7.52 -1.47 -23.93
N SER A 24 -6.99 -0.50 -24.68
CA SER A 24 -5.67 0.07 -24.42
C SER A 24 -5.57 0.74 -23.05
N VAL A 25 -6.59 1.51 -22.64
CA VAL A 25 -6.64 2.16 -21.33
C VAL A 25 -6.70 1.11 -20.21
N LEU A 26 -7.53 0.07 -20.36
CA LEU A 26 -7.61 -1.03 -19.38
C LEU A 26 -6.29 -1.80 -19.25
N LEU A 27 -5.61 -2.05 -20.38
CA LEU A 27 -4.29 -2.68 -20.37
C LEU A 27 -3.25 -1.82 -19.64
N PHE A 28 -3.26 -0.50 -19.87
CA PHE A 28 -2.39 0.42 -19.15
C PHE A 28 -2.64 0.39 -17.64
N PHE A 29 -3.90 0.48 -17.19
CA PHE A 29 -4.24 0.37 -15.77
C PHE A 29 -3.85 -0.98 -15.17
N SER A 30 -3.95 -2.06 -15.94
CA SER A 30 -3.50 -3.39 -15.52
C SER A 30 -2.00 -3.42 -15.23
N LEU A 31 -1.17 -2.86 -16.13
CA LEU A 31 0.28 -2.77 -15.94
C LEU A 31 0.67 -1.95 -14.72
N VAL A 32 0.02 -0.79 -14.53
CA VAL A 32 0.23 0.06 -13.35
C VAL A 32 -0.15 -0.70 -12.07
N SER A 33 -1.30 -1.38 -12.08
CA SER A 33 -1.80 -2.14 -10.93
C SER A 33 -0.84 -3.27 -10.54
N TRP A 34 -0.36 -4.05 -11.50
CA TRP A 34 0.63 -5.11 -11.25
C TRP A 34 1.93 -4.57 -10.66
N THR A 35 2.41 -3.43 -11.15
CA THR A 35 3.60 -2.77 -10.62
C THR A 35 3.41 -2.39 -9.15
N VAL A 36 2.26 -1.79 -8.81
CA VAL A 36 1.92 -1.43 -7.43
C VAL A 36 1.79 -2.67 -6.55
N ILE A 37 1.13 -3.73 -7.02
CA ILE A 37 0.96 -5.00 -6.28
C ILE A 37 2.32 -5.60 -5.91
N ILE A 38 3.24 -5.70 -6.88
CA ILE A 38 4.56 -6.29 -6.64
C ILE A 38 5.35 -5.44 -5.64
N ASN A 39 5.34 -4.11 -5.79
CA ASN A 39 6.03 -3.21 -4.87
C ASN A 39 5.47 -3.31 -3.45
N LYS A 40 4.13 -3.34 -3.31
CA LYS A 40 3.46 -3.49 -2.01
C LYS A 40 3.72 -4.82 -1.35
N PHE A 41 3.66 -5.91 -2.11
CA PHE A 41 3.96 -7.24 -1.62
C PHE A 41 5.40 -7.31 -1.06
N ARG A 42 6.38 -6.72 -1.78
CA ARG A 42 7.77 -6.64 -1.33
C ARG A 42 7.94 -5.76 -0.09
N GLN A 43 7.27 -4.61 -0.03
CA GLN A 43 7.30 -3.69 1.11
C GLN A 43 6.76 -4.38 2.38
N LEU A 44 5.57 -4.97 2.31
CA LEU A 44 4.91 -5.65 3.43
C LEU A 44 5.69 -6.88 3.89
N SER A 45 6.22 -7.66 2.94
CA SER A 45 7.03 -8.85 3.27
C SER A 45 8.33 -8.47 4.00
N LYS A 46 9.00 -7.40 3.58
CA LYS A 46 10.19 -6.86 4.28
C LYS A 46 9.82 -6.35 5.68
N ALA A 47 8.74 -5.57 5.80
CA ALA A 47 8.27 -5.04 7.09
C ALA A 47 7.91 -6.17 8.07
N LYS A 48 7.20 -7.21 7.61
CA LYS A 48 6.82 -8.38 8.41
C LYS A 48 8.05 -9.15 8.90
N LYS A 49 9.03 -9.38 8.01
CA LYS A 49 10.28 -10.08 8.38
C LYS A 49 11.04 -9.28 9.45
N ARG A 50 11.18 -7.97 9.28
CA ARG A 50 11.88 -7.11 10.25
C ARG A 50 11.15 -7.00 11.59
N ASN A 51 9.81 -6.92 11.59
CA ASN A 51 9.02 -6.95 12.82
C ASN A 51 9.25 -8.26 13.59
N GLY A 52 9.31 -9.40 12.89
CA GLY A 52 9.63 -10.69 13.52
C GLY A 52 11.03 -10.72 14.16
N LEU A 53 12.04 -10.13 13.50
CA LEU A 53 13.37 -9.99 14.07
C LEU A 53 13.35 -9.11 15.32
N PHE A 54 12.71 -7.94 15.26
CA PHE A 54 12.57 -7.04 16.40
C PHE A 54 11.89 -7.73 17.59
N LEU A 55 10.76 -8.41 17.36
CA LEU A 55 10.05 -9.16 18.41
C LEU A 55 10.92 -10.26 19.03
N GLY A 56 11.75 -10.93 18.22
CA GLY A 56 12.73 -11.90 18.70
C GLY A 56 13.81 -11.29 19.61
N TYR A 57 14.24 -10.05 19.32
CA TYR A 57 15.17 -9.30 20.19
C TYR A 57 14.47 -8.78 21.45
N TYR A 58 13.27 -8.23 21.30
CA TYR A 58 12.49 -7.64 22.40
C TYR A 58 12.03 -8.69 23.41
N SER A 59 11.55 -9.84 22.96
CA SER A 59 11.11 -10.94 23.86
C SER A 59 12.23 -11.49 24.76
N LYS A 60 13.50 -11.37 24.35
CA LYS A 60 14.67 -11.76 25.14
C LYS A 60 15.14 -10.68 26.10
N SER A 61 14.59 -9.47 26.00
CA SER A 61 15.02 -8.33 26.80
C SER A 61 14.23 -8.25 28.12
N LYS A 62 14.94 -8.04 29.23
CA LYS A 62 14.34 -7.99 30.59
C LYS A 62 13.79 -6.61 30.98
N GLY A 63 13.68 -5.68 30.05
CA GLY A 63 13.17 -4.35 30.32
C GLY A 63 12.99 -3.49 29.08
N PRO A 64 12.06 -2.52 29.11
CA PRO A 64 11.64 -1.75 27.94
C PRO A 64 12.75 -0.86 27.37
N LEU A 65 13.74 -0.42 28.15
CA LEU A 65 14.83 0.44 27.65
C LEU A 65 16.09 -0.35 27.23
N VAL A 66 16.12 -1.67 27.41
CA VAL A 66 17.32 -2.48 27.19
C VAL A 66 17.72 -2.53 25.72
N VAL A 67 16.74 -2.62 24.81
CA VAL A 67 17.01 -2.61 23.36
C VAL A 67 17.35 -1.20 22.89
N PHE A 68 16.70 -0.18 23.44
CA PHE A 68 16.98 1.23 23.17
C PHE A 68 18.41 1.66 23.57
N GLY A 69 18.88 1.21 24.74
CA GLY A 69 20.22 1.56 25.26
C GLY A 69 21.39 1.06 24.41
N LYS A 70 21.14 0.14 23.46
CA LYS A 70 22.16 -0.33 22.50
C LYS A 70 22.33 0.60 21.28
N GLY A 71 21.54 1.66 21.21
CA GLY A 71 21.52 2.61 20.09
C GLY A 71 20.71 2.11 18.87
N PRO A 72 20.65 2.93 17.81
CA PRO A 72 19.89 2.59 16.60
C PRO A 72 20.45 1.34 15.90
N ILE A 73 19.61 0.31 15.74
CA ILE A 73 19.99 -0.94 15.07
C ILE A 73 19.59 -0.83 13.60
N LYS A 74 20.57 -0.53 12.73
CA LYS A 74 20.35 -0.36 11.27
C LYS A 74 19.59 -1.51 10.60
N GLN A 75 19.77 -2.73 11.09
CA GLN A 75 19.11 -3.94 10.55
C GLN A 75 17.60 -3.97 10.85
N LEU A 76 17.15 -3.28 11.90
CA LEU A 76 15.75 -3.18 12.31
C LEU A 76 15.08 -1.91 11.78
N GLN A 77 15.82 -0.98 11.18
CA GLN A 77 15.27 0.23 10.59
C GLN A 77 14.28 -0.07 9.45
N GLY A 78 13.17 0.67 9.43
CA GLY A 78 12.06 0.44 8.50
C GLY A 78 11.22 -0.78 8.89
N SER A 79 11.08 -1.01 10.19
CA SER A 79 10.22 -2.01 10.82
C SER A 79 9.21 -1.23 11.66
N PRO A 80 7.93 -1.20 11.29
CA PRO A 80 6.95 -0.37 11.98
C PRO A 80 6.94 -0.53 13.51
N MET A 81 7.11 -1.77 14.01
CA MET A 81 7.14 -2.01 15.46
C MET A 81 8.43 -1.50 16.13
N TYR A 82 9.57 -1.59 15.44
CA TYR A 82 10.82 -1.04 15.96
C TYR A 82 10.76 0.48 16.00
N ASP A 83 10.23 1.10 14.94
CA ASP A 83 10.13 2.56 14.84
C ASP A 83 9.21 3.11 15.94
N VAL A 84 8.05 2.48 16.17
CA VAL A 84 7.14 2.80 17.29
C VAL A 84 7.82 2.61 18.65
N TYR A 85 8.48 1.46 18.86
CA TYR A 85 9.20 1.18 20.10
C TYR A 85 10.29 2.23 20.37
N TYR A 86 11.08 2.57 19.35
CA TYR A 86 12.21 3.49 19.47
C TYR A 86 11.73 4.90 19.79
N GLY A 87 10.72 5.41 19.07
CA GLY A 87 10.13 6.72 19.34
C GLY A 87 9.47 6.82 20.72
N GLY A 88 8.82 5.74 21.19
CA GLY A 88 8.28 5.68 22.55
C GLY A 88 9.36 5.68 23.64
N CYS A 89 10.47 4.97 23.41
CA CYS A 89 11.61 4.96 24.35
C CYS A 89 12.35 6.30 24.38
N GLU A 90 12.47 6.96 23.23
CA GLU A 90 13.04 8.30 23.12
C GLU A 90 12.22 9.31 23.93
N GLU A 91 10.90 9.37 23.73
CA GLU A 91 10.03 10.25 24.50
C GLU A 91 10.01 9.88 26.00
N LEU A 92 10.01 8.58 26.33
CA LEU A 92 10.08 8.14 27.72
C LEU A 92 11.37 8.62 28.40
N LYS A 93 12.51 8.58 27.70
CA LYS A 93 13.78 9.07 28.22
C LYS A 93 13.75 10.58 28.43
N VAL A 94 13.17 11.34 27.50
CA VAL A 94 12.96 12.79 27.64
C VAL A 94 12.12 13.11 28.87
N GLN A 95 11.03 12.37 29.10
CA GLN A 95 10.20 12.56 30.30
C GLN A 95 10.97 12.16 31.57
N GLN A 96 11.77 11.08 31.56
CA GLN A 96 12.59 10.70 32.72
C GLN A 96 13.63 11.76 33.08
N GLU A 97 14.31 12.33 32.08
CA GLU A 97 15.27 13.42 32.27
C GLU A 97 14.57 14.69 32.80
N LYS A 98 13.37 14.98 32.31
CA LYS A 98 12.56 16.14 32.74
C LYS A 98 12.12 16.10 34.20
N TYR A 99 11.86 14.90 34.75
CA TYR A 99 11.47 14.73 36.16
C TYR A 99 12.63 14.19 37.02
N GLU A 100 13.89 14.29 36.57
CA GLU A 100 15.09 13.92 37.34
C GLU A 100 15.04 12.51 37.97
N GLY A 101 14.36 11.55 37.33
CA GLY A 101 14.20 10.19 37.85
C GLY A 101 13.12 10.03 38.94
N GLU A 102 12.37 11.08 39.28
CA GLU A 102 11.13 10.95 40.03
C GLU A 102 10.04 10.24 39.23
N LYS A 103 8.97 9.84 39.91
CA LYS A 103 7.87 9.09 39.31
C LYS A 103 7.17 9.97 38.26
N ILE A 104 7.25 9.55 36.99
CA ILE A 104 6.64 10.29 35.86
C ILE A 104 5.13 10.49 36.15
N PRO A 105 4.64 11.73 36.19
CA PRO A 105 3.23 12.01 36.42
C PRO A 105 2.38 11.56 35.24
N HIS A 106 1.07 11.37 35.47
CA HIS A 106 0.15 10.88 34.44
C HIS A 106 0.22 11.66 33.12
N HIS A 107 0.38 12.99 33.17
CA HIS A 107 0.52 13.83 31.97
C HIS A 107 1.83 13.58 31.20
N GLY A 108 2.93 13.21 31.88
CA GLY A 108 4.18 12.81 31.24
C GLY A 108 4.01 11.49 30.49
N MET A 109 3.28 10.53 31.07
CA MET A 109 2.95 9.29 30.38
C MET A 109 1.99 9.51 29.19
N SER A 110 1.09 10.49 29.28
CA SER A 110 0.27 10.92 28.14
C SER A 110 1.11 11.45 26.98
N ALA A 111 2.20 12.17 27.23
CA ALA A 111 3.11 12.63 26.18
C ALA A 111 3.78 11.45 25.45
N VAL A 112 4.26 10.44 26.20
CA VAL A 112 4.81 9.20 25.63
C VAL A 112 3.78 8.48 24.75
N ARG A 113 2.53 8.40 25.22
CA ARG A 113 1.44 7.80 24.44
C ARG A 113 1.18 8.57 23.14
N ILE A 114 1.16 9.90 23.19
CA ILE A 114 0.97 10.74 22.00
C ILE A 114 2.11 10.53 21.00
N ALA A 115 3.36 10.44 21.47
CA ALA A 115 4.51 10.15 20.62
C ALA A 115 4.39 8.77 19.95
N LEU A 116 3.98 7.74 20.70
CA LEU A 116 3.70 6.40 20.16
C LEU A 116 2.59 6.42 19.10
N GLU A 117 1.48 7.08 19.38
CA GLU A 117 0.34 7.20 18.45
C GLU A 117 0.74 7.94 17.18
N ARG A 118 1.58 8.98 17.28
CA ARG A 118 2.13 9.69 16.12
C ARG A 118 2.96 8.78 15.23
N VAL A 119 3.96 8.09 15.79
CA VAL A 119 4.84 7.21 15.01
C VAL A 119 4.05 6.04 14.40
N LEU A 120 3.06 5.52 15.13
CA LEU A 120 2.15 4.50 14.62
C LEU A 120 1.33 5.03 13.43
N GLY A 121 0.80 6.24 13.53
CA GLY A 121 0.06 6.89 12.44
C GLY A 121 0.92 7.12 11.20
N GLU A 122 2.13 7.66 11.37
CA GLU A 122 3.09 7.85 10.28
C GLU A 122 3.45 6.52 9.60
N ALA A 123 3.70 5.47 10.40
CA ALA A 123 3.96 4.13 9.88
C ALA A 123 2.76 3.56 9.10
N ALA A 124 1.53 3.72 9.63
CA ALA A 124 0.30 3.28 8.97
C ALA A 124 0.12 3.97 7.60
N VAL A 125 0.23 5.29 7.55
CA VAL A 125 0.14 6.07 6.29
C VAL A 125 1.21 5.61 5.29
N SER A 126 2.44 5.34 5.74
CA SER A 126 3.51 4.84 4.86
C SER A 126 3.19 3.47 4.25
N LEU A 127 2.50 2.60 4.99
CA LEU A 127 2.09 1.27 4.55
C LEU A 127 0.87 1.34 3.62
N GLU A 128 0.02 2.34 3.76
CA GLU A 128 -1.14 2.56 2.89
C GLU A 128 -0.80 3.24 1.55
N SER A 129 0.35 3.93 1.48
CA SER A 129 0.77 4.69 0.29
C SER A 129 0.65 3.92 -1.02
N GLY A 130 -0.13 4.40 -2.00
CA GLY A 130 -0.31 3.72 -3.29
C GLY A 130 -1.43 2.68 -3.34
N MET A 131 -2.07 2.33 -2.21
CA MET A 131 -3.31 1.53 -2.25
C MET A 131 -4.44 2.27 -2.97
N ILE A 132 -4.44 3.60 -2.94
CA ILE A 132 -5.42 4.43 -3.65
C ILE A 132 -5.44 4.14 -5.16
N VAL A 133 -4.28 3.93 -5.78
CA VAL A 133 -4.18 3.60 -7.22
C VAL A 133 -4.89 2.28 -7.52
N LEU A 134 -4.70 1.29 -6.65
CA LEU A 134 -5.36 -0.01 -6.78
C LEU A 134 -6.87 0.12 -6.57
N ALA A 135 -7.30 0.89 -5.57
CA ALA A 135 -8.71 1.13 -5.29
C ALA A 135 -9.41 1.81 -6.49
N THR A 136 -8.75 2.81 -7.10
CA THR A 136 -9.26 3.46 -8.31
C THR A 136 -9.29 2.52 -9.51
N ALA A 137 -8.28 1.65 -9.68
CA ALA A 137 -8.30 0.66 -10.76
C ALA A 137 -9.44 -0.36 -10.60
N ILE A 138 -9.70 -0.83 -9.38
CA ILE A 138 -10.78 -1.78 -9.05
C ILE A 138 -12.16 -1.16 -9.27
N SER A 139 -12.35 0.08 -8.81
CA SER A 139 -13.64 0.76 -8.91
C SER A 139 -13.89 1.33 -10.31
N GLY A 140 -12.88 1.93 -10.95
CA GLY A 140 -12.99 2.60 -12.25
C GLY A 140 -12.93 1.65 -13.45
N GLY A 141 -12.16 0.56 -13.36
CA GLY A 141 -11.98 -0.40 -14.45
C GLY A 141 -13.30 -0.96 -15.02
N PRO A 142 -14.25 -1.42 -14.19
CA PRO A 142 -15.55 -1.90 -14.66
C PRO A 142 -16.35 -0.87 -15.45
N PHE A 143 -16.33 0.41 -15.03
CA PHE A 143 -17.05 1.47 -15.74
C PHE A 143 -16.42 1.79 -17.10
N ILE A 144 -15.08 1.77 -17.19
CA ILE A 144 -14.38 1.93 -18.46
C ILE A 144 -14.74 0.76 -19.41
N GLY A 145 -14.76 -0.47 -18.90
CA GLY A 145 -15.19 -1.64 -19.69
C GLY A 145 -16.64 -1.54 -20.16
N LEU A 146 -17.55 -1.15 -19.28
CA LEU A 146 -18.97 -0.92 -19.61
C LEU A 146 -19.14 0.17 -20.68
N LEU A 147 -18.39 1.27 -20.57
CA LEU A 147 -18.43 2.35 -21.57
C LEU A 147 -18.07 1.82 -22.96
N GLY A 148 -17.01 1.03 -23.07
CA GLY A 148 -16.60 0.46 -24.35
C GLY A 148 -17.64 -0.50 -24.94
N THR A 149 -18.33 -1.29 -24.12
CA THR A 149 -19.38 -2.19 -24.61
C THR A 149 -20.61 -1.41 -25.08
N VAL A 150 -21.04 -0.38 -24.33
CA VAL A 150 -22.16 0.49 -24.73
C VAL A 150 -21.87 1.19 -26.05
N TRP A 151 -20.66 1.74 -26.22
CA TRP A 151 -20.29 2.39 -27.48
C TRP A 151 -20.22 1.42 -28.66
N GLY A 152 -19.67 0.22 -28.48
CA GLY A 152 -19.62 -0.79 -29.55
C GLY A 152 -21.01 -1.21 -30.01
N VAL A 153 -21.95 -1.40 -29.08
CA VAL A 153 -23.34 -1.71 -29.40
C VAL A 153 -24.03 -0.54 -30.11
N MET A 154 -23.81 0.69 -29.64
CA MET A 154 -24.35 1.90 -30.28
C MET A 154 -23.88 2.06 -31.73
N ASP A 155 -22.57 1.86 -31.99
CA ASP A 155 -22.01 1.95 -33.34
C ASP A 155 -22.59 0.86 -34.27
N THR A 156 -22.78 -0.35 -33.74
CA THR A 156 -23.43 -1.45 -34.48
C THR A 156 -24.86 -1.10 -34.89
N PHE A 157 -25.68 -0.57 -33.97
CA PHE A 157 -27.05 -0.15 -34.28
C PHE A 157 -27.11 1.04 -35.23
N ALA A 158 -26.19 2.00 -35.10
CA ALA A 158 -26.08 3.12 -36.03
C ALA A 158 -25.71 2.66 -37.45
N GLY A 159 -24.85 1.64 -37.58
CA GLY A 159 -24.52 1.01 -38.85
C GLY A 159 -25.72 0.34 -39.51
N ILE A 160 -26.50 -0.43 -38.74
CA ILE A 160 -27.73 -1.08 -39.23
C ILE A 160 -28.74 -0.03 -39.71
N GLY A 161 -28.95 1.04 -38.92
CA GLY A 161 -29.90 2.11 -39.27
C GLY A 161 -29.51 2.94 -40.49
N LYS A 162 -28.24 2.94 -40.90
CA LYS A 162 -27.78 3.57 -42.16
C LYS A 162 -27.89 2.64 -43.37
N ALA A 163 -27.91 1.34 -43.14
CA ALA A 163 -27.99 0.33 -44.20
C ALA A 163 -29.43 0.01 -44.62
N GLN A 164 -30.42 0.52 -43.87
CA GLN A 164 -31.86 0.39 -44.10
C GLN A 164 -32.43 1.70 -44.66
#